data_AF-A0A7W0KY45-F1
#
_entry.id   AF-A0A7W0KY45-F1
#
_cell.length_a   1.000
_cell.length_b   1.000
_cell.length_c   1.000
_cell.angle_alpha   90.00
_cell.angle_beta   90.00
_cell.angle_gamma   90.00
#
_symmetry.space_group_name_H-M   'P 1'
#
loop_
_entity.id
_entity.type
_entity.pdbx_description
1 polymer ?
#
loop_
_entity_poly.entity_id
_entity_poly.type
_entity_poly.pdbx_seq_one_letter_code
_entity_poly.pdbx_strand_id
1 'polypeptide(L)'
;MHRWDEATDLLAHSVIGYAVERLRTPKDPTWGARPAEQLAEALEGAIRPEGLGGHGALTLFRDVLMHACRPMDHPMNLAYVPTAPTPAANLFDLVVSASSIFGGLWEGGAGAIAAENQALDWLASLAGFPPTAGGCFVSGGSAANLSALVTARHQARERVG
;
A
#
# COMPACT_ATOMS: atom_id res chain seq x y z
N MET A 1 21.64 -7.57 -12.30
CA MET A 1 20.42 -7.10 -12.99
C MET A 1 19.46 -8.26 -13.05
N HIS A 2 18.26 -8.13 -12.49
CA HIS A 2 17.25 -9.19 -12.51
C HIS A 2 16.78 -9.42 -13.95
N ARG A 3 16.59 -10.68 -14.35
CA ARG A 3 16.17 -11.05 -15.71
C ARG A 3 14.74 -11.56 -15.65
N TRP A 4 13.95 -11.18 -16.66
CA TRP A 4 12.65 -11.78 -16.90
C TRP A 4 12.84 -13.12 -17.61
N ASP A 5 12.36 -14.19 -16.99
CA ASP A 5 12.40 -15.55 -17.51
C ASP A 5 11.00 -16.18 -17.48
N GLU A 6 10.88 -17.41 -17.98
CA GLU A 6 9.61 -18.15 -18.02
C GLU A 6 9.01 -18.34 -16.62
N ALA A 7 9.84 -18.57 -15.60
CA ALA A 7 9.38 -18.70 -14.22
C ALA A 7 8.76 -17.40 -13.70
N THR A 8 9.36 -16.26 -14.04
CA THR A 8 8.85 -14.92 -13.73
C THR A 8 7.53 -14.65 -14.47
N ASP A 9 7.45 -15.05 -15.74
CA ASP A 9 6.24 -14.88 -16.55
C ASP A 9 5.04 -15.65 -15.99
N LEU A 10 5.24 -16.93 -15.65
CA LEU A 10 4.22 -17.75 -15.00
C LEU A 10 3.80 -17.17 -13.64
N LEU A 11 4.76 -16.68 -12.86
CA LEU A 11 4.47 -16.04 -11.57
C LEU A 11 3.64 -14.77 -11.74
N ALA A 12 3.95 -13.95 -12.74
CA ALA A 12 3.19 -12.72 -13.02
C ALA A 12 1.72 -13.03 -13.29
N HIS A 13 1.43 -14.04 -14.10
CA HIS A 13 0.05 -14.50 -14.34
C HIS A 13 -0.64 -14.96 -13.04
N SER A 14 0.06 -15.73 -12.20
CA SER A 14 -0.48 -16.21 -10.92
C SER A 14 -0.76 -15.08 -9.93
N VAL A 15 0.13 -14.08 -9.83
CA VAL A 15 -0.04 -12.91 -8.95
C VAL A 15 -1.20 -12.03 -9.41
N ILE A 16 -1.29 -11.74 -10.71
CA ILE A 16 -2.42 -10.98 -11.28
C ILE A 16 -3.73 -11.76 -11.08
N GLY A 17 -3.71 -13.07 -11.34
CA GLY A 17 -4.85 -13.96 -11.11
C GLY A 17 -5.34 -13.91 -9.67
N TYR A 18 -4.43 -14.04 -8.71
CA TYR A 18 -4.73 -13.90 -7.28
C TYR A 18 -5.34 -12.53 -6.96
N ALA A 19 -4.75 -11.43 -7.44
CA ALA A 19 -5.25 -10.09 -7.17
C ALA A 19 -6.69 -9.89 -7.71
N VAL A 20 -6.95 -10.34 -8.93
CA VAL A 20 -8.30 -10.27 -9.54
C VAL A 20 -9.30 -11.13 -8.78
N GLU A 21 -8.94 -12.38 -8.43
CA GLU A 21 -9.77 -13.26 -7.60
C GLU A 21 -10.08 -12.60 -6.26
N ARG A 22 -9.05 -12.12 -5.55
CA ARG A 22 -9.19 -11.49 -4.23
C ARG A 22 -10.01 -10.21 -4.28
N LEU A 23 -10.04 -9.46 -5.38
CA LEU A 23 -10.90 -8.29 -5.53
C LEU A 23 -12.37 -8.67 -5.77
N ARG A 24 -12.63 -9.72 -6.56
CA ARG A 24 -13.98 -10.13 -6.99
C ARG A 24 -14.74 -10.98 -5.98
N THR A 25 -14.03 -11.84 -5.24
CA THR A 25 -14.68 -12.83 -4.37
C THR A 25 -15.16 -12.19 -3.07
N PRO A 26 -16.34 -12.56 -2.53
CA PRO A 26 -16.77 -12.16 -1.20
C PRO A 26 -15.70 -12.49 -0.14
N LYS A 27 -15.56 -11.63 0.87
CA LYS A 27 -14.56 -11.86 1.91
C LYS A 27 -15.13 -12.80 2.95
N ASP A 28 -14.33 -13.73 3.42
CA ASP A 28 -14.75 -14.65 4.47
C ASP A 28 -14.56 -13.98 5.85
N PRO A 29 -15.65 -13.71 6.59
CA PRO A 29 -15.56 -13.05 7.89
C PRO A 29 -14.94 -13.93 8.98
N THR A 30 -14.72 -15.23 8.73
CA THR A 30 -14.09 -16.15 9.68
C THR A 30 -12.57 -16.03 9.71
N TRP A 31 -11.96 -15.41 8.70
CA TRP A 31 -10.53 -15.14 8.68
C TRP A 31 -10.15 -14.15 9.78
N GLY A 32 -8.95 -14.30 10.33
CA GLY A 32 -8.49 -13.40 11.38
C GLY A 32 -7.32 -13.94 12.18
N ALA A 33 -6.96 -13.17 13.21
CA ALA A 33 -5.76 -13.44 13.99
C ALA A 33 -5.73 -14.87 14.55
N ARG A 34 -4.57 -15.50 14.40
CA ARG A 34 -4.23 -16.80 15.00
C ARG A 34 -3.17 -16.62 16.07
N PRO A 35 -3.05 -17.54 17.05
CA PRO A 35 -1.95 -17.53 18.02
C PRO A 35 -0.59 -17.50 17.32
N ALA A 36 0.36 -16.74 17.88
CA ALA A 36 1.69 -16.56 17.31
C ALA A 36 2.44 -17.89 17.16
N GLU A 37 2.26 -18.83 18.09
CA GLU A 37 2.86 -20.17 18.03
C GLU A 37 2.41 -20.96 16.80
N GLN A 38 1.11 -20.90 16.46
CA GLN A 38 0.55 -21.60 15.30
C GLN A 38 1.06 -21.00 13.99
N LEU A 39 1.25 -19.68 13.94
CA LEU A 39 1.84 -19.01 12.79
C LEU A 39 3.34 -19.32 12.67
N ALA A 40 4.06 -19.40 13.79
CA ALA A 40 5.47 -19.76 13.78
C ALA A 40 5.68 -21.19 13.25
N GLU A 41 4.86 -22.15 13.71
CA GLU A 41 4.85 -23.52 13.20
C GLU A 41 4.51 -23.56 11.70
N ALA A 42 3.46 -22.86 11.28
CA ALA A 42 3.06 -22.82 9.87
C ALA A 42 4.07 -22.12 8.94
N LEU A 43 4.97 -21.29 9.50
CA LEU A 43 6.04 -20.59 8.78
C LEU A 43 7.41 -21.27 8.93
N GLU A 44 7.48 -22.43 9.59
CA GLU A 44 8.73 -23.16 9.76
C GLU A 44 9.34 -23.50 8.38
N GLY A 45 10.62 -23.15 8.20
CA GLY A 45 11.34 -23.40 6.94
C GLY A 45 10.89 -22.54 5.75
N ALA A 46 10.03 -21.54 5.96
CA ALA A 46 9.63 -20.59 4.91
C ALA A 46 10.77 -19.66 4.47
N ILE A 47 11.67 -19.31 5.40
CA ILE A 47 12.88 -18.53 5.12
C ILE A 47 14.08 -19.46 5.17
N ARG A 48 14.68 -19.72 4.01
CA ARG A 48 15.80 -20.65 3.83
C ARG A 48 16.71 -20.21 2.67
N PRO A 49 18.00 -20.62 2.64
CA PRO A 49 18.96 -20.17 1.63
C PRO A 49 18.51 -20.41 0.18
N GLU A 50 17.80 -21.50 -0.08
CA GLU A 50 17.31 -21.88 -1.41
C GLU A 50 16.02 -21.11 -1.80
N GLY A 51 15.38 -20.44 -0.84
CA GLY A 51 14.07 -19.81 -0.99
C GLY A 51 12.91 -20.80 -1.13
N LEU A 52 11.68 -20.26 -1.16
CA LEU A 52 10.46 -21.00 -1.50
C LEU A 52 10.14 -20.99 -3.01
N GLY A 53 10.81 -20.12 -3.77
CA GLY A 53 10.39 -19.73 -5.10
C GLY A 53 9.12 -18.87 -5.08
N GLY A 54 8.85 -18.17 -6.19
CA GLY A 54 7.72 -17.23 -6.26
C GLY A 54 6.36 -17.88 -6.05
N HIS A 55 6.11 -19.04 -6.67
CA HIS A 55 4.85 -19.77 -6.50
C HIS A 55 4.70 -20.36 -5.10
N GLY A 56 5.79 -20.91 -4.52
CA GLY A 56 5.76 -21.40 -3.13
C GLY A 56 5.43 -20.28 -2.14
N ALA A 57 6.03 -19.09 -2.32
CA ALA A 57 5.71 -17.91 -1.53
C ALA A 57 4.25 -17.46 -1.72
N LEU A 58 3.75 -17.45 -2.96
CA LEU A 58 2.36 -17.10 -3.26
C LEU A 58 1.36 -18.08 -2.63
N THR A 59 1.63 -19.38 -2.69
CA THR A 59 0.82 -20.42 -2.04
C THR A 59 0.81 -20.25 -0.53
N LEU A 60 1.98 -20.07 0.11
CA LEU A 60 2.05 -19.81 1.55
C LEU A 60 1.28 -18.54 1.94
N PHE A 61 1.41 -17.48 1.15
CA PHE A 61 0.68 -16.25 1.37
C PHE A 61 -0.84 -16.44 1.26
N ARG A 62 -1.29 -17.05 0.16
CA ARG A 62 -2.71 -17.29 -0.13
C ARG A 62 -3.37 -18.17 0.92
N ASP A 63 -2.74 -19.31 1.23
CA ASP A 63 -3.42 -20.40 1.93
C ASP A 63 -3.21 -20.34 3.45
N VAL A 64 -2.17 -19.64 3.92
CA VAL A 64 -1.82 -19.53 5.34
C VAL A 64 -1.90 -18.08 5.82
N LEU A 65 -1.07 -17.20 5.29
CA LEU A 65 -0.91 -15.84 5.84
C LEU A 65 -2.18 -15.02 5.72
N MET A 66 -2.83 -15.05 4.55
CA MET A 66 -4.04 -14.26 4.31
C MET A 66 -5.23 -14.70 5.16
N HIS A 67 -5.34 -15.98 5.47
CA HIS A 67 -6.36 -16.50 6.38
C HIS A 67 -6.15 -16.07 7.84
N ALA A 68 -4.92 -15.68 8.19
CA ALA A 68 -4.58 -15.10 9.49
C ALA A 68 -4.82 -13.58 9.56
N CYS A 69 -5.27 -12.95 8.46
CA CYS A 69 -5.58 -11.53 8.38
C CYS A 69 -7.09 -11.31 8.31
N ARG A 70 -7.61 -10.43 9.16
CA ARG A 70 -9.01 -9.99 9.06
C ARG A 70 -9.21 -9.24 7.73
N PRO A 71 -10.22 -9.58 6.92
CA PRO A 71 -10.50 -8.86 5.69
C PRO A 71 -11.09 -7.48 6.02
N MET A 72 -10.25 -6.46 6.01
CA MET A 72 -10.65 -5.10 6.39
C MET A 72 -11.63 -4.46 5.40
N ASP A 73 -11.67 -4.98 4.18
CA ASP A 73 -12.59 -4.61 3.09
C ASP A 73 -13.89 -5.42 3.08
N HIS A 74 -14.16 -6.24 4.11
CA HIS A 74 -15.46 -6.90 4.27
C HIS A 74 -16.56 -5.85 4.56
N PRO A 75 -17.74 -5.87 3.90
CA PRO A 75 -18.79 -4.85 4.09
C PRO A 75 -19.29 -4.69 5.53
N MET A 76 -19.27 -5.77 6.31
CA MET A 76 -19.59 -5.77 7.75
C MET A 76 -18.40 -5.52 8.69
N ASN A 77 -17.24 -5.11 8.16
CA ASN A 77 -16.14 -4.64 9.01
C ASN A 77 -16.44 -3.22 9.48
N LEU A 78 -17.03 -3.10 10.67
CA LEU A 78 -17.41 -1.83 11.28
C LEU A 78 -16.40 -1.33 12.34
N ALA A 79 -15.20 -1.90 12.35
CA ALA A 79 -14.16 -1.56 13.30
C ALA A 79 -13.04 -0.73 12.65
N TYR A 80 -12.35 0.07 13.47
CA TYR A 80 -11.18 0.89 13.08
C TYR A 80 -11.48 1.91 11.97
N VAL A 81 -10.45 2.28 11.21
CA VAL A 81 -10.55 3.12 10.02
C VAL A 81 -10.69 2.19 8.81
N PRO A 82 -11.75 2.32 7.99
CA PRO A 82 -11.96 1.43 6.86
C PRO A 82 -10.86 1.59 5.81
N THR A 83 -10.39 0.46 5.28
CA THR A 83 -9.42 0.38 4.19
C THR A 83 -10.08 -0.34 3.02
N ALA A 84 -10.81 0.43 2.21
CA ALA A 84 -11.54 -0.08 1.05
C ALA A 84 -11.25 0.77 -0.21
N PRO A 85 -10.02 0.72 -0.74
CA PRO A 85 -9.70 1.36 -2.01
C PRO A 85 -10.57 0.80 -3.14
N THR A 86 -10.81 1.62 -4.16
CA THR A 86 -11.55 1.18 -5.35
C THR A 86 -10.77 0.08 -6.08
N PRO A 87 -11.44 -0.81 -6.84
CA PRO A 87 -10.75 -1.79 -7.67
C PRO A 87 -9.73 -1.17 -8.63
N ALA A 88 -10.04 0.02 -9.16
CA ALA A 88 -9.12 0.76 -10.03
C ALA A 88 -7.84 1.18 -9.29
N ALA A 89 -7.96 1.71 -8.06
CA ALA A 89 -6.80 2.10 -7.26
C ALA A 89 -5.90 0.88 -6.95
N ASN A 90 -6.50 -0.24 -6.51
CA ASN A 90 -5.73 -1.48 -6.24
C ASN A 90 -4.96 -2.00 -7.45
N LEU A 91 -5.56 -1.95 -8.64
CA LEU A 91 -4.89 -2.41 -9.86
C LEU A 91 -3.79 -1.43 -10.29
N PHE A 92 -3.99 -0.13 -10.09
CA PHE A 92 -3.01 0.89 -10.46
C PHE A 92 -1.79 0.91 -9.51
N ASP A 93 -1.95 0.48 -8.26
CA ASP A 93 -0.82 0.28 -7.33
C ASP A 93 0.24 -0.67 -7.89
N LEU A 94 -0.18 -1.72 -8.64
CA LEU A 94 0.76 -2.61 -9.33
C LEU A 94 1.51 -1.87 -10.45
N VAL A 95 0.83 -1.02 -11.21
CA VAL A 95 1.43 -0.20 -12.28
C VAL A 95 2.48 0.76 -11.71
N VAL A 96 2.14 1.47 -10.64
CA VAL A 96 3.06 2.39 -9.96
C VAL A 96 4.26 1.64 -9.39
N SER A 97 4.02 0.50 -8.76
CA SER A 97 5.07 -0.36 -8.19
C SER A 97 6.03 -0.89 -9.25
N ALA A 98 5.51 -1.37 -10.39
CA ALA A 98 6.31 -1.85 -11.51
C ALA A 98 7.11 -0.72 -12.18
N SER A 99 6.60 0.52 -12.15
CA SER A 99 7.23 1.68 -12.80
C SER A 99 8.43 2.24 -12.03
N SER A 100 8.66 1.82 -10.78
CA SER A 100 9.82 2.23 -9.96
C SER A 100 10.04 3.76 -9.93
N ILE A 101 8.95 4.53 -9.82
CA ILE A 101 9.00 6.00 -9.92
C ILE A 101 9.68 6.60 -8.68
N PHE A 102 10.67 7.46 -8.90
CA PHE A 102 11.31 8.24 -7.84
C PHE A 102 10.86 9.72 -7.89
N GLY A 103 9.88 10.07 -7.06
CA GLY A 103 9.33 11.42 -6.96
C GLY A 103 10.09 12.39 -6.06
N GLY A 104 11.33 12.09 -5.62
CA GLY A 104 12.06 12.92 -4.66
C GLY A 104 12.61 14.23 -5.25
N LEU A 105 12.69 14.33 -6.57
CA LEU A 105 13.12 15.52 -7.31
C LEU A 105 12.45 15.53 -8.68
N TRP A 106 12.26 16.72 -9.24
CA TRP A 106 11.50 16.90 -10.48
C TRP A 106 12.04 16.05 -11.65
N GLU A 107 13.35 16.02 -11.85
CA GLU A 107 14.00 15.22 -12.91
C GLU A 107 13.65 13.72 -12.85
N GLY A 108 13.47 13.15 -11.65
CA GLY A 108 13.20 11.72 -11.46
C GLY A 108 11.72 11.32 -11.52
N GLY A 109 10.82 12.29 -11.41
CA GLY A 109 9.40 12.00 -11.17
C GLY A 109 8.41 13.05 -11.66
N ALA A 110 8.80 13.97 -12.55
CA ALA A 110 7.97 15.10 -13.00
C ALA A 110 6.51 14.72 -13.34
N GLY A 111 6.30 13.60 -14.04
CA GLY A 111 4.96 13.14 -14.41
C GLY A 111 4.10 12.77 -13.19
N ALA A 112 4.67 12.05 -12.22
CA ALA A 112 3.96 11.68 -10.98
C ALA A 112 3.76 12.90 -10.08
N ILE A 113 4.76 13.78 -9.96
CA ILE A 113 4.66 15.02 -9.17
C ILE A 113 3.59 15.93 -9.76
N ALA A 114 3.52 16.08 -11.09
CA ALA A 114 2.49 16.88 -11.73
C ALA A 114 1.07 16.33 -11.48
N ALA A 115 0.90 15.00 -11.55
CA ALA A 115 -0.36 14.34 -11.24
C ALA A 115 -0.76 14.49 -9.76
N GLU A 116 0.21 14.35 -8.85
CA GLU A 116 0.00 14.57 -7.41
C GLU A 116 -0.44 16.01 -7.12
N ASN A 117 0.25 17.00 -7.67
CA ASN A 117 -0.11 18.41 -7.50
C ASN A 117 -1.53 18.70 -8.00
N GLN A 118 -1.92 18.15 -9.16
CA GLN A 118 -3.27 18.31 -9.68
C GLN A 118 -4.34 17.68 -8.76
N ALA A 119 -4.04 16.49 -8.19
CA ALA A 119 -4.94 15.84 -7.24
C ALA A 119 -5.05 16.63 -5.92
N LEU A 120 -3.93 17.17 -5.42
CA LEU A 120 -3.89 17.99 -4.22
C LEU A 120 -4.65 19.30 -4.39
N ASP A 121 -4.51 19.98 -5.53
CA ASP A 121 -5.25 21.21 -5.84
C ASP A 121 -6.77 20.95 -5.83
N TRP A 122 -7.19 19.83 -6.43
CA TRP A 122 -8.59 19.41 -6.40
C TRP A 122 -9.08 19.11 -4.99
N LEU A 123 -8.32 18.34 -4.20
CA LEU A 123 -8.68 18.03 -2.80
C LEU A 123 -8.74 19.29 -1.92
N ALA A 124 -7.79 20.20 -2.08
CA ALA A 124 -7.77 21.49 -1.38
C ALA A 124 -9.01 22.33 -1.72
N SER A 125 -9.42 22.33 -2.99
CA SER A 125 -10.65 23.02 -3.43
C SER A 125 -11.91 22.42 -2.79
N LEU A 126 -11.99 21.09 -2.68
CA LEU A 126 -13.11 20.39 -2.02
C LEU A 126 -13.16 20.69 -0.51
N ALA A 127 -12.01 20.87 0.12
CA ALA A 127 -11.89 21.24 1.53
C ALA A 127 -12.15 22.74 1.80
N GLY A 128 -12.33 23.56 0.75
CA GLY A 128 -12.56 25.00 0.87
C GLY A 128 -11.30 25.81 1.24
N PHE A 129 -10.12 25.27 0.96
CA PHE A 129 -8.85 25.97 1.20
C PHE A 129 -8.58 27.05 0.14
N PRO A 130 -7.76 28.07 0.46
CA PRO A 130 -7.42 29.12 -0.51
C PRO A 130 -6.59 28.56 -1.67
N PRO A 131 -6.59 29.22 -2.85
CA PRO A 131 -5.79 28.79 -4.00
C PRO A 131 -4.27 28.77 -3.77
N THR A 132 -3.80 29.39 -2.69
CA THR A 132 -2.39 29.36 -2.26
C THR A 132 -2.06 28.16 -1.38
N ALA A 133 -3.04 27.31 -1.03
CA ALA A 133 -2.80 26.09 -0.28
C ALA A 133 -2.00 25.11 -1.13
N GLY A 134 -1.02 24.45 -0.51
CA GLY A 134 -0.26 23.36 -1.11
C GLY A 134 -0.34 22.11 -0.25
N GLY A 135 0.29 21.04 -0.72
CA GLY A 135 0.32 19.78 0.01
C GLY A 135 1.36 18.81 -0.56
N CYS A 136 1.37 17.61 0.00
CA CYS A 136 2.16 16.47 -0.45
C CYS A 136 1.46 15.20 0.08
N PHE A 137 1.38 14.15 -0.73
CA PHE A 137 0.91 12.87 -0.22
C PHE A 137 1.95 12.23 0.69
N VAL A 138 1.50 11.71 1.84
CA VAL A 138 2.35 11.05 2.83
C VAL A 138 1.77 9.68 3.18
N SER A 139 2.57 8.83 3.82
CA SER A 139 2.20 7.45 4.16
C SER A 139 1.01 7.32 5.12
N GLY A 140 0.60 8.40 5.77
CA GLY A 140 -0.61 8.44 6.60
C GLY A 140 -0.66 9.62 7.57
N GLY A 141 -1.69 9.62 8.41
CA GLY A 141 -1.98 10.73 9.33
C GLY A 141 -0.87 11.03 10.34
N SER A 142 -0.13 10.02 10.80
CA SER A 142 1.00 10.23 11.73
C SER A 142 2.13 11.04 11.09
N ALA A 143 2.48 10.73 9.83
CA ALA A 143 3.49 11.49 9.08
C ALA A 143 3.00 12.90 8.79
N ALA A 144 1.72 13.06 8.40
CA ALA A 144 1.11 14.37 8.17
C ALA A 144 1.14 15.26 9.43
N ASN A 145 0.74 14.71 10.59
CA ASN A 145 0.75 15.43 11.86
C ASN A 145 2.16 15.80 12.30
N LEU A 146 3.14 14.91 12.11
CA LEU A 146 4.54 15.22 12.42
C LEU A 146 5.04 16.40 11.56
N SER A 147 4.78 16.39 10.24
CA SER A 147 5.14 17.48 9.35
C SER A 147 4.48 18.81 9.77
N ALA A 148 3.20 18.78 10.15
CA ALA A 148 2.48 19.95 10.65
C ALA A 148 3.09 20.50 11.95
N LEU A 149 3.39 19.61 12.92
CA LEU A 149 4.00 19.99 14.19
C LEU A 149 5.41 20.58 14.02
N VAL A 150 6.22 19.99 13.14
CA VAL A 150 7.57 20.51 12.83
C VAL A 150 7.48 21.90 12.21
N THR A 151 6.55 22.10 11.26
CA THR A 151 6.29 23.39 10.62
C THR A 151 5.84 24.43 11.64
N ALA A 152 4.85 24.10 12.47
CA ALA A 152 4.34 24.99 13.52
C ALA A 152 5.43 25.37 14.54
N ARG A 153 6.25 24.40 14.97
CA ARG A 153 7.39 24.65 15.87
C ARG A 153 8.39 25.61 15.25
N HIS A 154 8.75 25.42 13.98
CA HIS A 154 9.69 26.32 13.31
C HIS A 154 9.14 27.74 13.23
N GLN A 155 7.89 27.89 12.77
CA GLN A 155 7.21 29.17 12.68
C GLN A 155 7.09 29.89 14.04
N ALA A 156 6.85 29.14 15.12
CA ALA A 156 6.78 29.70 16.46
C ALA A 156 8.13 30.26 16.93
N ARG A 157 9.24 29.58 16.63
CA ARG A 157 10.59 30.06 16.96
C ARG A 157 10.90 31.36 16.23
N GLU A 158 10.59 31.44 14.93
CA GLU A 158 10.80 32.67 14.16
C GLU A 158 9.99 33.87 14.69
N ARG A 159 8.83 33.62 15.29
CA ARG A 159 7.99 34.69 15.88
C ARG A 159 8.47 35.18 17.24
N VAL A 160 9.11 34.31 18.03
CA VAL A 160 9.46 34.59 19.43
C VAL A 160 10.95 34.98 19.60
N GLY A 161 11.81 34.65 18.63
CA GLY A 161 13.26 34.89 18.69
C GLY A 161 14.02 33.63 19.07
#